data_AF-A0A7J8LA79-F1
#
_entry.id   AF-A0A7J8LA79-F1
#
_cell.length_a   1.000
_cell.length_b   1.000
_cell.length_c   1.000
_cell.angle_alpha   90.00
_cell.angle_beta   90.00
_cell.angle_gamma   90.00
#
_symmetry.space_group_name_H-M   'P 1'
#
loop_
_entity.id
_entity.type
_entity.pdbx_description
1 polymer ?
#
loop_
_entity_poly.entity_id
_entity_poly.type
_entity_poly.pdbx_seq_one_letter_code
_entity_poly.pdbx_strand_id
1 'polypeptide(L)' 'MILPVLNGLEIRDMGVHCKMLGVTACSGESERQAFLAAGVDVFIEKPLDPEHLVPILRELDGQ' A
#
# COMPACT_ATOMS: atom_id res chain seq x y z
N MET A 1 -20.79 -8.78 5.38
CA MET A 1 -20.43 -7.35 5.24
C MET A 1 -19.43 -7.27 4.09
N ILE A 2 -19.75 -6.54 3.03
CA ILE A 2 -18.85 -6.34 1.88
C ILE A 2 -18.19 -4.99 2.12
N LEU A 3 -16.86 -4.95 2.16
CA LEU A 3 -16.13 -3.68 2.18
C LEU A 3 -16.27 -3.01 0.80
N PRO A 4 -16.48 -1.70 0.73
CA PRO A 4 -16.52 -1.00 -0.55
C PRO A 4 -15.18 -1.13 -1.27
N VAL A 5 -15.21 -1.14 -2.60
CA VAL A 5 -14.01 -0.99 -3.41
C VAL A 5 -13.60 0.48 -3.35
N LEU A 6 -12.47 0.76 -2.71
CA LEU A 6 -11.90 2.10 -2.57
C LEU A 6 -10.44 2.08 -2.99
N ASN A 7 -9.98 3.16 -3.61
CA ASN A 7 -8.58 3.43 -3.85
C ASN A 7 -7.95 4.19 -2.64
N GLY A 8 -6.62 4.30 -2.61
CA GLY A 8 -5.95 4.93 -1.47
C GLY A 8 -6.25 6.44 -1.33
N LEU A 9 -6.57 7.15 -2.41
CA LEU A 9 -6.91 8.57 -2.34
C LEU A 9 -8.26 8.77 -1.63
N GLU A 10 -9.24 7.94 -1.95
CA GLU A 10 -10.52 7.93 -1.25
C GLU A 10 -10.33 7.65 0.25
N ILE A 11 -9.40 6.74 0.61
CA ILE A 11 -9.04 6.46 2.01
C ILE A 11 -8.36 7.68 2.67
N ARG A 12 -7.48 8.38 1.95
CA ARG A 12 -6.86 9.63 2.44
C ARG A 12 -7.91 10.72 2.68
N ASP A 13 -8.83 10.91 1.74
CA ASP A 13 -9.91 11.91 1.83
C ASP A 13 -10.87 11.64 3.00
N MET A 14 -10.97 10.39 3.44
CA MET A 14 -11.66 10.01 4.68
C MET A 14 -10.89 10.37 5.96
N GLY A 15 -9.70 11.00 5.85
CA GLY A 15 -8.88 11.44 6.98
C GLY A 15 -7.93 10.38 7.53
N VAL A 16 -7.69 9.30 6.78
CA VAL A 16 -6.79 8.21 7.21
C VAL A 16 -5.34 8.53 6.83
N HIS A 17 -4.49 8.73 7.83
CA HIS A 17 -3.09 9.14 7.66
C HIS A 17 -2.06 8.06 8.06
N CYS A 18 -2.40 6.78 7.97
CA CYS A 18 -1.46 5.68 8.20
C CYS A 18 -0.57 5.40 6.98
N LYS A 19 0.54 4.68 7.16
CA LYS A 19 1.32 4.16 6.03
C LYS A 19 0.49 3.12 5.28
N MET A 20 0.36 3.28 3.96
CA MET A 20 -0.42 2.42 3.07
C MET A 20 0.48 1.63 2.12
N LEU A 21 0.25 0.31 2.06
CA LEU A 21 0.96 -0.62 1.20
C LEU A 21 0.01 -1.11 0.10
N GLY A 22 0.34 -0.81 -1.16
CA GLY A 22 -0.30 -1.40 -2.33
C GLY A 22 0.28 -2.78 -2.62
N VAL A 23 -0.55 -3.82 -2.65
CA VAL A 23 -0.12 -5.22 -2.86
C VAL A 23 -0.84 -5.84 -4.06
N THR A 24 -0.11 -6.19 -5.11
CA THR A 24 -0.70 -6.68 -6.37
C THR A 24 0.06 -7.86 -6.96
N ALA A 25 -0.61 -8.72 -7.74
CA ALA A 25 0.03 -9.79 -8.50
C ALA A 25 0.54 -9.33 -9.88
N CYS A 26 0.25 -8.09 -10.29
CA CYS A 26 0.71 -7.51 -11.55
C CYS A 26 1.66 -6.33 -11.24
N SER A 27 2.96 -6.53 -11.48
CA SER A 27 4.03 -5.58 -11.14
C SER A 27 4.53 -4.73 -12.30
N GLY A 28 3.73 -4.58 -13.36
CA GLY A 28 4.05 -3.68 -14.46
C GLY A 28 4.29 -2.24 -13.96
N GLU A 29 5.14 -1.51 -14.67
CA GLU A 29 5.50 -0.15 -14.29
C GLU A 29 4.28 0.79 -14.28
N SER A 30 3.35 0.59 -15.23
CA SER A 30 2.05 1.29 -15.26
C SER A 30 1.23 1.10 -14.00
N GLU A 31 1.13 -0.14 -13.52
CA GLU A 31 0.39 -0.52 -12.32
C GLU A 31 1.04 0.12 -11.10
N ARG A 32 2.37 0.03 -10.99
CA ARG A 32 3.11 0.66 -9.90
C ARG A 32 2.85 2.18 -9.84
N GLN A 33 2.87 2.87 -10.99
CA GLN A 33 2.56 4.31 -11.03
C GLN A 33 1.11 4.59 -10.64
N ALA A 34 0.16 3.76 -11.07
CA ALA A 34 -1.24 3.89 -10.68
C ALA A 34 -1.45 3.74 -9.16
N PHE A 35 -0.74 2.81 -8.52
CA PHE A 35 -0.78 2.63 -7.07
C PHE A 35 -0.24 3.86 -6.32
N LEU A 36 0.90 4.39 -6.74
CA LEU A 36 1.47 5.61 -6.15
C LEU A 36 0.54 6.83 -6.34
N ALA A 37 -0.02 6.99 -7.54
CA ALA A 37 -1.01 8.05 -7.82
C ALA A 37 -2.30 7.87 -6.99
N ALA A 38 -2.65 6.64 -6.63
CA ALA A 38 -3.76 6.33 -5.75
C ALA A 38 -3.42 6.56 -4.26
N GLY A 39 -2.31 7.22 -3.91
CA GLY A 39 -2.04 7.67 -2.54
C GLY A 39 -1.50 6.60 -1.59
N VAL A 40 -1.02 5.46 -2.12
CA VAL A 40 -0.26 4.48 -1.32
C VAL A 40 1.22 4.87 -1.24
N ASP A 41 1.86 4.57 -0.11
CA ASP A 41 3.25 4.98 0.15
C ASP A 41 4.26 3.97 -0.38
N VAL A 42 3.90 2.68 -0.35
CA VAL A 42 4.77 1.57 -0.74
C VAL A 42 4.03 0.63 -1.68
N PHE A 43 4.74 0.13 -2.69
CA PHE A 43 4.25 -0.88 -3.61
C PHE A 43 4.99 -2.20 -3.39
N ILE A 44 4.26 -3.31 -3.30
CA ILE A 44 4.80 -4.65 -3.08
C ILE A 44 4.13 -5.62 -4.05
N GLU A 45 4.93 -6.40 -4.77
CA GLU A 45 4.43 -7.50 -5.58
C GLU A 45 4.06 -8.68 -4.68
N LYS A 46 2.97 -9.38 -5.01
CA LYS A 46 2.57 -10.58 -4.27
C LYS A 46 3.59 -11.72 -4.49
N PRO A 47 3.84 -12.55 -3.47
CA PRO A 47 3.21 -12.53 -2.14
C PRO A 47 3.81 -11.49 -1.20
N LEU A 48 3.00 -11.04 -0.23
CA LEU A 48 3.49 -10.19 0.87
C LEU A 48 4.19 -11.08 1.90
N ASP A 49 5.50 -11.24 1.74
CA ASP A 49 6.33 -12.03 2.65
C ASP A 49 6.93 -11.22 3.82
N PRO A 50 7.36 -11.88 4.92
CA PRO A 50 7.98 -11.20 6.06
C PRO A 50 9.20 -10.35 5.70
N GLU A 51 9.95 -10.72 4.66
CA GLU A 51 11.09 -9.94 4.17
C GLU A 51 10.70 -8.54 3.67
N HIS A 52 9.47 -8.38 3.17
CA HIS A 52 8.93 -7.09 2.75
C HIS A 52 8.35 -6.31 3.94
N LEU A 53 7.64 -7.00 4.84
CA LEU A 53 6.87 -6.35 5.90
C LEU A 53 7.71 -5.96 7.12
N VAL A 54 8.67 -6.81 7.53
CA VAL A 54 9.49 -6.57 8.73
C VAL A 54 10.27 -5.26 8.66
N PRO A 55 10.95 -4.90 7.54
CA PRO A 55 11.62 -3.60 7.42
C PRO A 55 10.66 -2.41 7.58
N ILE A 56 9.45 -2.51 7.02
CA ILE A 56 8.43 -1.45 7.08
C ILE A 56 7.93 -1.27 8.52
N LEU A 57 7.72 -2.36 9.25
CA LEU A 57 7.31 -2.31 10.66
C LEU A 57 8.41 -1.69 11.53
N ARG A 58 9.67 -2.07 11.32
CA ARG A 58 10.81 -1.46 12.03
C ARG A 58 10.90 0.04 11.80
N GLU A 59 10.70 0.49 10.57
CA GLU A 59 10.66 1.91 10.23
C GLU A 59 9.55 2.65 11.00
N LEU A 60 8.36 2.04 11.14
CA LEU A 60 7.24 2.61 11.91
C LEU A 60 7.49 2.63 13.42
N ASP A 61 8.22 1.64 13.93
CA ASP A 61 8.63 1.57 15.34
C ASP A 61 9.84 2.48 15.66
N GLY A 62 10.41 3.15 14.65
CA GLY A 62 11.56 4.04 14.80
C GLY A 62 12.88 3.31 15.08
N GLN A 63 13.00 2.04 14.65
CA GLN A 63 14.19 1.20 14.81
C GLN A 63 15.15 1.26 13.64
#